data_AF-X1UCI2-F1
#
_entry.id   AF-X1UCI2-F1
#
_cell.length_a   1.000
_cell.length_b   1.000
_cell.length_c   1.000
_cell.angle_alpha   90.00
_cell.angle_beta   90.00
_cell.angle_gamma   90.00
#
_symmetry.space_group_name_H-M   'P 1'
#
loop_
_entity.id
_entity.type
_entity.pdbx_description
1 polymer ?
#
loop_
_entity_poly.entity_id
_entity_poly.type
_entity_poly.pdbx_seq_one_letter_code
_entity_poly.pdbx_strand_id
1 'polypeptide(L)' 'MNRSVNEEKDLQGIQRPANLRCEYMVNPVGIDTSRPRFSWVLRHSERGRAQSAYQILVASTRENLLTDV' A
#
# COMPACT_ATOMS: atom_id res chain seq x y z
N MET A 1 29.48 0.62 -21.33
CA MET A 1 28.21 1.36 -21.51
C MET A 1 27.12 0.33 -21.77
N ASN A 2 25.89 0.56 -21.30
CA ASN A 2 24.68 -0.28 -21.47
C ASN A 2 24.31 -1.16 -20.26
N ARG A 3 24.18 -0.54 -19.09
CA ARG A 3 23.24 -0.98 -18.03
C ARG A 3 21.90 -0.26 -18.26
N SER A 4 20.99 -0.78 -19.07
CA SER A 4 19.66 -0.15 -19.21
C SER A 4 18.50 -1.08 -19.60
N VAL A 5 18.69 -2.40 -19.75
CA VAL A 5 17.61 -3.27 -20.27
C VAL A 5 16.71 -3.85 -19.16
N ASN A 6 17.02 -3.63 -17.87
CA ASN A 6 16.32 -4.31 -16.76
C ASN A 6 15.30 -3.47 -15.98
N GLU A 7 15.05 -2.19 -16.32
CA GLU A 7 14.17 -1.33 -15.51
C GLU A 7 12.74 -1.16 -16.08
N GLU A 8 12.47 -1.53 -17.34
CA GLU A 8 11.16 -1.29 -17.97
C GLU A 8 10.10 -2.38 -17.70
N LYS A 9 10.47 -3.50 -17.06
CA LYS A 9 9.59 -4.68 -16.96
C LYS A 9 8.57 -4.64 -15.81
N ASP A 10 8.67 -3.68 -14.90
CA ASP A 10 7.86 -3.64 -13.66
C ASP A 10 6.60 -2.77 -13.73
N LEU A 11 6.30 -2.15 -14.88
CA LEU A 11 5.17 -1.20 -15.02
C LEU A 11 3.85 -1.80 -15.53
N GLN A 12 3.80 -3.12 -15.77
CA GLN A 12 2.63 -3.78 -16.38
C GLN A 12 1.70 -4.53 -15.40
N GLY A 13 1.80 -4.27 -14.09
CA GLY A 13 0.95 -4.91 -13.07
C GLY A 13 0.31 -3.94 -12.09
N ILE A 14 -0.77 -4.37 -11.44
CA ILE A 14 -1.36 -3.66 -10.29
C ILE A 14 -0.26 -3.48 -9.24
N GLN A 15 0.14 -2.25 -8.99
CA GLN A 15 1.17 -1.93 -8.01
C GLN A 15 0.62 -2.10 -6.60
N ARG A 16 1.51 -2.42 -5.66
CA ARG A 16 1.19 -2.40 -4.23
C ARG A 16 0.68 -0.98 -3.85
N PRO A 17 -0.33 -0.86 -2.97
CA PRO A 17 -0.76 0.44 -2.47
C PRO A 17 0.43 1.21 -1.86
N ALA A 18 0.59 2.46 -2.28
CA ALA A 18 1.69 3.33 -1.88
C ALA A 18 1.23 4.38 -0.85
N ASN A 19 2.17 5.06 -0.18
CA ASN A 19 1.88 6.17 0.74
C ASN A 19 0.81 5.80 1.77
N LEU A 20 1.01 4.66 2.45
CA LEU A 20 0.12 4.17 3.51
C LEU A 20 0.13 5.16 4.68
N ARG A 21 -1.06 5.56 5.13
CA ARG A 21 -1.24 6.50 6.24
C ARG A 21 -2.37 6.05 7.15
N CYS A 22 -2.22 6.38 8.43
CA CYS A 22 -3.27 6.31 9.46
C CYS A 22 -3.48 7.72 10.01
N GLU A 23 -4.71 8.21 10.05
CA GLU A 23 -5.03 9.60 10.45
C GLU A 23 -4.16 10.65 9.73
N TYR A 24 -3.99 10.47 8.41
CA TYR A 24 -3.16 11.29 7.53
C TYR A 24 -1.65 11.31 7.83
N MET A 25 -1.17 10.52 8.79
CA MET A 25 0.24 10.43 9.18
C MET A 25 0.86 9.11 8.75
N VAL A 26 2.18 9.11 8.51
CA VAL A 26 2.96 7.90 8.22
C VAL A 26 3.50 7.34 9.55
N ASN A 27 3.20 6.08 9.84
CA ASN A 27 3.60 5.37 11.07
C ASN A 27 3.37 6.19 12.36
N PRO A 28 2.14 6.71 12.61
CA PRO A 28 1.89 7.53 13.78
C PRO A 28 1.99 6.73 15.09
N VAL A 29 2.34 7.44 16.15
CA VAL A 29 2.29 6.97 17.54
C VAL A 29 1.30 7.84 18.30
N GLY A 30 0.53 7.25 19.22
CA GLY A 30 -0.40 8.00 20.08
C GLY A 30 -1.75 8.32 19.42
N ILE A 31 -2.25 7.45 18.55
CA ILE A 31 -3.63 7.56 18.02
C ILE A 31 -4.62 7.20 19.12
N ASP A 32 -5.51 8.13 19.47
CA ASP A 32 -6.53 8.01 20.53
C ASP A 32 -7.95 7.73 19.99
N THR A 33 -8.18 7.95 18.70
CA THR A 33 -9.46 7.61 18.06
C THR A 33 -9.66 6.09 18.02
N SER A 34 -10.85 5.66 18.44
CA SER A 34 -11.27 4.26 18.36
C SER A 34 -11.58 3.80 16.93
N ARG A 35 -11.69 4.73 15.98
CA ARG A 35 -12.03 4.46 14.57
C ARG A 35 -11.05 5.17 13.64
N PRO A 36 -9.79 4.70 13.56
CA PRO A 36 -8.79 5.34 12.73
C PRO A 36 -9.12 5.22 11.24
N ARG A 37 -8.77 6.26 10.48
CA ARG A 37 -8.88 6.34 9.03
C ARG A 37 -7.59 5.89 8.40
N PHE A 38 -7.67 4.80 7.63
CA PHE A 38 -6.58 4.33 6.79
C PHE A 38 -6.70 4.91 5.38
N SER A 39 -5.57 5.26 4.78
CA SER A 39 -5.53 5.73 3.39
C SER A 39 -4.28 5.24 2.68
N TRP A 40 -4.39 5.10 1.37
CA TRP A 40 -3.33 4.67 0.47
C TRP A 40 -3.52 5.32 -0.90
N VAL A 41 -2.46 5.29 -1.70
CA VAL A 41 -2.44 5.78 -3.08
C VAL A 41 -2.25 4.60 -4.00
N LEU A 42 -3.16 4.47 -4.97
CA LEU A 42 -3.01 3.50 -6.06
C LEU A 42 -2.08 4.08 -7.11
N ARG A 43 -1.15 3.25 -7.61
CA ARG A 43 -0.27 3.62 -8.71
C ARG A 43 -0.53 2.72 -9.89
N HIS A 44 -0.78 3.33 -11.04
CA HIS A 44 -0.94 2.63 -12.31
C HIS A 44 -0.38 3.51 -13.42
N SER A 45 0.25 2.89 -14.42
CA SER A 45 0.84 3.59 -15.57
C SER A 45 -0.24 4.14 -16.51
N GLU A 46 -1.35 3.43 -16.65
CA GLU A 46 -2.48 3.80 -17.50
C GLU A 46 -3.55 4.65 -16.80
N ARG A 47 -4.31 5.41 -17.60
CA ARG A 47 -5.46 6.23 -17.15
C ARG A 47 -6.74 5.41 -17.03
N GLY A 48 -7.72 5.96 -16.32
CA GLY A 48 -9.08 5.38 -16.22
C GLY A 48 -9.14 4.12 -15.37
N ARG A 49 -8.12 3.85 -14.55
CA ARG A 49 -8.10 2.74 -13.60
C ARG A 49 -8.67 3.18 -12.26
N ALA A 50 -9.45 2.29 -11.66
CA ALA A 50 -10.06 2.46 -10.34
C ALA A 50 -9.94 1.17 -9.54
N GLN A 51 -9.92 1.29 -8.21
CA GLN A 51 -10.00 0.15 -7.30
C GLN A 51 -11.46 -0.26 -7.11
N SER A 52 -11.76 -1.54 -7.37
CA SER A 52 -13.09 -2.11 -7.19
C SER A 52 -13.33 -2.66 -5.80
N ALA A 53 -12.27 -3.11 -5.11
CA ALA A 53 -12.35 -3.71 -3.79
C ALA A 53 -11.06 -3.46 -2.99
N TYR A 54 -11.15 -3.61 -1.67
CA TYR A 54 -10.01 -3.53 -0.76
C TYR A 54 -10.18 -4.51 0.40
N GLN A 55 -9.05 -4.89 0.99
CA GLN A 55 -8.96 -5.62 2.24
C GLN A 55 -7.90 -4.92 3.10
N ILE A 56 -8.18 -4.77 4.39
CA ILE A 56 -7.24 -4.20 5.36
C ILE A 56 -6.99 -5.29 6.40
N LEU A 57 -5.71 -5.62 6.59
CA LEU A 57 -5.26 -6.54 7.63
C LEU A 57 -4.55 -5.71 8.72
N VAL A 58 -4.87 -5.99 9.98
CA VAL A 58 -4.29 -5.31 11.15
C VAL A 58 -3.92 -6.37 12.16
N ALA A 59 -2.73 -6.26 12.74
CA ALA A 59 -2.23 -7.20 13.73
C ALA A 59 -1.49 -6.46 14.86
N SER A 60 -1.50 -7.05 16.05
CA SER A 60 -0.76 -6.55 17.22
C SER A 60 0.74 -6.80 17.14
N THR A 61 1.18 -7.73 16.29
CA THR A 61 2.58 -8.06 16.04
C THR A 61 2.81 -8.30 14.55
N ARG A 62 4.06 -8.25 14.11
CA ARG A 62 4.42 -8.50 12.71
C ARG A 62 4.16 -9.95 12.32
N GLU A 63 4.42 -10.87 13.24
CA GLU A 63 4.31 -12.32 13.05
C GLU A 63 2.84 -12.71 12.80
N ASN A 64 1.90 -12.15 13.57
CA ASN A 64 0.47 -12.40 13.40
C ASN A 64 -0.05 -11.93 12.04
N LEU A 65 0.55 -10.87 11.47
CA LEU A 65 0.20 -10.40 10.12
C LEU A 65 0.66 -11.37 9.02
N LEU A 66 1.76 -12.10 9.25
CA LEU A 66 2.33 -13.03 8.27
C LEU A 66 1.59 -14.38 8.23
N THR A 67 0.82 -14.68 9.27
CA THR A 67 0.05 -15.92 9.39
C THR A 67 -1.36 -15.84 8.82
N ASP A 68 -1.83 -14.64 8.47
CA ASP A 68 -3.16 -14.41 7.90
C ASP A 68 -3.08 -14.43 6.36
N VAL A 69 -3.07 -15.65 5.79
CA VAL A 69 -3.05 -15.92 4.33
C VAL A 69 -3.95 -17.11 3.99
#